data_AF-A0A0J9V0I9-F1
#
_entry.id   AF-A0A0J9V0I9-F1
#
_cell.length_a   1.000
_cell.length_b   1.000
_cell.length_c   1.000
_cell.angle_alpha   90.00
_cell.angle_beta   90.00
_cell.angle_gamma   90.00
#
_symmetry.space_group_name_H-M   'P 1'
#
loop_
_entity.id
_entity.type
_entity.pdbx_description
1 polymer ?
#
loop_
_entity_poly.entity_id
_entity_poly.type
_entity_poly.pdbx_seq_one_letter_code
_entity_poly.pdbx_strand_id
1 'polypeptide(L)'
;MADNCGFNGNPDLYGLGIRLSLYIQLLTMALVATFIPQSMYYSFFANTNLSLFVSSWIIILKLSSSREIRGVELGIFPVLIGSAYAGVIILLSNWHSTKFQVRSKLTVVAAISYWLWFSWSGLDVLPSSGCAQDYVFVFAKVDLYGWFRTAMKLSYRQTPLNQIQEPRNLSGSN
;
A
#
# COMPACT_ATOMS: atom_id res chain seq x y z
N MET A 1 18.33 30.61 2.22
CA MET A 1 18.03 30.52 0.78
C MET A 1 17.07 29.35 0.60
N ALA A 2 15.76 29.57 0.72
CA ALA A 2 14.77 28.48 0.75
C ALA A 2 13.50 28.85 -0.05
N ASP A 3 13.64 29.59 -1.15
CA ASP A 3 12.49 30.09 -1.91
C ASP A 3 12.14 29.25 -3.15
N ASN A 4 12.86 28.16 -3.45
CA ASN A 4 12.56 27.28 -4.58
C ASN A 4 12.86 25.81 -4.27
N CYS A 5 12.37 25.31 -3.13
CA CYS A 5 12.39 23.88 -2.81
C CYS A 5 10.95 23.37 -2.93
N GLY A 6 10.74 22.52 -3.94
CA GLY A 6 9.44 21.95 -4.27
C GLY A 6 9.50 21.36 -5.66
N PHE A 7 8.72 20.32 -5.90
CA PHE A 7 8.58 19.74 -7.22
C PHE A 7 7.13 19.70 -7.62
N ASN A 8 6.89 19.92 -8.90
CA ASN A 8 5.58 19.65 -9.48
C ASN A 8 5.49 18.14 -9.68
N GLY A 9 4.86 17.45 -8.75
CA GLY A 9 4.64 16.01 -8.89
C GLY A 9 3.44 15.71 -9.78
N ASN A 10 3.32 14.45 -10.13
CA ASN A 10 2.45 14.02 -11.20
C ASN A 10 0.97 14.12 -10.77
N PRO A 11 0.16 14.96 -11.44
CA PRO A 11 -1.27 15.04 -11.17
C PRO A 11 -1.99 13.71 -11.41
N ASP A 12 -1.44 12.83 -12.25
CA ASP A 12 -1.97 11.48 -12.53
C ASP A 12 -1.69 10.46 -11.41
N LEU A 13 -0.99 10.86 -10.34
CA LEU A 13 -0.79 9.99 -9.17
C LEU A 13 -1.64 10.48 -8.00
N TYR A 14 -1.52 11.75 -7.63
CA TYR A 14 -2.18 12.27 -6.42
C TYR A 14 -3.02 13.52 -6.67
N GLY A 15 -3.30 13.84 -7.93
CA GLY A 15 -4.15 14.96 -8.30
C GLY A 15 -5.56 14.82 -7.74
N LEU A 16 -6.27 15.95 -7.74
CA LEU A 16 -7.61 16.07 -7.16
C LEU A 16 -8.58 15.02 -7.74
N GLY A 17 -8.51 14.76 -9.06
CA GLY A 17 -9.41 13.84 -9.76
C GLY A 17 -9.32 12.39 -9.25
N ILE A 18 -8.12 11.90 -8.96
CA ILE A 18 -7.91 10.53 -8.49
C ILE A 18 -8.38 10.37 -7.04
N ARG A 19 -8.14 11.37 -6.19
CA ARG A 19 -8.65 11.35 -4.82
C ARG A 19 -10.17 11.36 -4.83
N LEU A 20 -10.77 12.24 -5.63
CA LEU A 20 -12.21 12.36 -5.76
C LEU A 20 -12.84 11.06 -6.29
N SER A 21 -12.23 10.41 -7.28
CA SER A 21 -12.76 9.15 -7.82
C SER A 21 -12.73 8.02 -6.77
N LEU A 22 -11.68 7.94 -5.96
CA LEU A 22 -11.59 6.97 -4.85
C LEU A 22 -12.65 7.24 -3.78
N TYR A 23 -12.87 8.51 -3.41
CA TYR A 23 -13.91 8.88 -2.45
C TYR A 23 -15.32 8.56 -2.97
N ILE A 24 -15.61 8.89 -4.23
CA ILE A 24 -16.89 8.59 -4.86
C ILE A 24 -17.08 7.07 -4.96
N GLN A 25 -16.04 6.30 -5.24
CA GLN A 25 -16.09 4.84 -5.29
C GLN A 25 -16.42 4.23 -3.92
N LEU A 26 -15.78 4.70 -2.85
CA LEU A 26 -16.07 4.31 -1.47
C LEU A 26 -17.52 4.65 -1.08
N LEU A 27 -17.96 5.87 -1.40
CA LEU A 27 -19.33 6.32 -1.16
C LEU A 27 -20.35 5.46 -1.91
N THR A 28 -20.10 5.20 -3.20
CA THR A 28 -20.98 4.37 -4.04
C THR A 28 -21.10 2.96 -3.46
N MET A 29 -20.00 2.37 -3.00
CA MET A 29 -20.02 1.05 -2.39
C MET A 29 -20.82 1.04 -1.08
N ALA A 30 -20.68 2.06 -0.24
CA ALA A 30 -21.44 2.20 1.00
C ALA A 30 -22.96 2.34 0.73
N LEU A 31 -23.34 3.13 -0.25
CA LEU A 31 -24.74 3.28 -0.67
C LEU A 31 -25.29 1.97 -1.23
N VAL A 32 -24.58 1.31 -2.13
CA VAL A 32 -25.04 0.03 -2.70
C VAL A 32 -25.16 -1.05 -1.62
N ALA A 33 -24.23 -1.10 -0.67
CA ALA A 33 -24.28 -2.06 0.43
C ALA A 33 -25.45 -1.84 1.41
N THR A 34 -26.03 -0.62 1.45
CA THR A 34 -27.18 -0.31 2.32
C THR A 34 -28.52 -0.55 1.64
N PHE A 35 -28.62 -0.33 0.33
CA PHE A 35 -29.89 -0.39 -0.39
C PHE A 35 -30.11 -1.66 -1.22
N ILE A 36 -29.05 -2.37 -1.59
CA ILE A 36 -29.13 -3.51 -2.52
C ILE A 36 -28.67 -4.78 -1.81
N PRO A 37 -29.30 -5.95 -2.04
CA PRO A 37 -28.80 -7.21 -1.53
C PRO A 37 -27.44 -7.59 -2.12
N GLN A 38 -26.56 -8.09 -1.25
CA GLN A 38 -25.16 -8.43 -1.57
C GLN A 38 -24.99 -9.35 -2.78
N SER A 39 -25.92 -10.29 -3.00
CA SER A 39 -25.90 -11.25 -4.11
C SER A 39 -25.96 -10.60 -5.50
N MET A 40 -26.48 -9.38 -5.62
CA MET A 40 -26.64 -8.72 -6.92
C MET A 40 -25.39 -7.96 -7.37
N TYR A 41 -24.60 -7.42 -6.43
CA TYR A 41 -23.51 -6.50 -6.76
C TYR A 41 -22.11 -7.02 -6.43
N TYR A 42 -21.97 -8.07 -5.60
CA TYR A 42 -20.66 -8.51 -5.10
C TYR A 42 -19.64 -8.80 -6.20
N SER A 43 -20.04 -9.49 -7.28
CA SER A 43 -19.14 -9.85 -8.38
C SER A 43 -18.68 -8.64 -9.17
N PHE A 44 -19.55 -7.66 -9.39
CA PHE A 44 -19.22 -6.45 -10.14
C PHE A 44 -18.20 -5.60 -9.37
N PHE A 45 -18.48 -5.29 -8.10
CA PHE A 45 -17.60 -4.44 -7.29
C PHE A 45 -16.25 -5.09 -7.04
N ALA A 46 -16.21 -6.41 -6.83
CA ALA A 46 -14.97 -7.14 -6.60
C ALA A 46 -14.08 -7.16 -7.85
N ASN A 47 -14.63 -7.45 -9.04
CA ASN A 47 -13.84 -7.47 -10.28
C ASN A 47 -13.38 -6.07 -10.71
N THR A 48 -14.26 -5.06 -10.59
CA THR A 48 -13.89 -3.68 -10.90
C THR A 48 -12.80 -3.16 -9.97
N ASN A 49 -12.87 -3.46 -8.67
CA ASN A 49 -11.82 -3.07 -7.72
C ASN A 49 -10.50 -3.80 -7.98
N LEU A 50 -10.54 -5.10 -8.24
CA LEU A 50 -9.34 -5.86 -8.60
C LEU A 50 -8.68 -5.29 -9.86
N SER A 51 -9.47 -4.94 -10.87
CA SER A 51 -8.97 -4.30 -12.09
C SER A 51 -8.30 -2.97 -11.78
N LEU A 52 -8.94 -2.09 -11.01
CA LEU A 52 -8.38 -0.79 -10.65
C LEU A 52 -7.10 -0.93 -9.82
N PHE A 53 -7.07 -1.86 -8.88
CA PHE A 53 -5.89 -2.17 -8.09
C PHE A 53 -4.73 -2.60 -8.99
N VAL A 54 -4.95 -3.60 -9.85
CA VAL A 54 -3.92 -4.11 -10.76
C VAL A 54 -3.43 -3.03 -11.74
N SER A 55 -4.34 -2.28 -12.36
CA SER A 55 -3.99 -1.19 -13.27
C SER A 55 -3.12 -0.13 -12.59
N SER A 56 -3.45 0.23 -11.35
CA SER A 56 -2.69 1.22 -10.59
C SER A 56 -1.29 0.71 -10.24
N TRP A 57 -1.16 -0.56 -9.86
CA TRP A 57 0.14 -1.19 -9.60
C TRP A 57 1.01 -1.27 -10.85
N ILE A 58 0.43 -1.56 -12.02
CA ILE A 58 1.16 -1.56 -13.29
C ILE A 58 1.74 -0.17 -13.59
N ILE A 59 0.96 0.89 -13.37
CA ILE A 59 1.42 2.27 -13.57
C ILE A 59 2.59 2.60 -12.63
N ILE A 60 2.48 2.24 -11.35
CA ILE A 60 3.57 2.46 -10.36
C ILE A 60 4.84 1.74 -10.80
N LEU A 61 4.74 0.47 -11.19
CA LEU A 61 5.88 -0.32 -11.64
C LEU A 61 6.53 0.29 -12.89
N LYS A 62 5.71 0.73 -13.86
CA LYS A 62 6.19 1.39 -15.08
C LYS A 62 6.93 2.69 -14.75
N LEU A 63 6.31 3.58 -13.98
CA LEU A 63 6.89 4.88 -13.62
C LEU A 63 8.13 4.73 -12.73
N SER A 64 8.14 3.72 -11.85
CA SER A 64 9.29 3.35 -11.04
C SER A 64 10.45 2.84 -11.88
N SER A 65 10.18 2.06 -12.92
CA SER A 65 11.20 1.56 -13.85
C SER A 65 11.78 2.69 -14.70
N SER A 66 10.93 3.60 -15.18
CA SER A 66 11.34 4.79 -15.94
C SER A 66 12.02 5.87 -15.08
N ARG A 67 12.05 5.72 -13.75
CA ARG A 67 12.55 6.72 -12.78
C ARG A 67 11.90 8.10 -12.91
N GLU A 68 10.67 8.14 -13.41
CA GLU A 68 9.88 9.37 -13.54
C GLU A 68 9.15 9.72 -12.24
N ILE A 69 8.95 8.73 -11.37
CA ILE A 69 8.31 8.89 -10.07
C ILE A 69 9.34 9.19 -8.97
N ARG A 70 9.00 10.10 -8.07
CA ARG A 70 9.82 10.44 -6.90
C ARG A 70 9.43 9.58 -5.70
N GLY A 71 10.39 9.34 -4.79
CA GLY A 71 10.15 8.54 -3.58
C GLY A 71 8.96 9.05 -2.74
N VAL A 72 8.76 10.36 -2.68
CA VAL A 72 7.64 11.01 -1.95
C VAL A 72 6.27 10.63 -2.51
N GLU A 73 6.13 10.57 -3.84
CA GLU A 73 4.85 10.22 -4.50
C GLU A 73 4.47 8.77 -4.22
N LEU A 74 5.48 7.91 -4.15
CA LEU A 74 5.37 6.49 -3.90
C LEU A 74 5.06 6.16 -2.44
N GLY A 75 5.23 7.10 -1.50
CA GLY A 75 4.90 6.92 -0.09
C GLY A 75 3.39 6.99 0.22
N ILE A 76 2.61 7.76 -0.54
CA ILE A 76 1.16 7.97 -0.29
C ILE A 76 0.29 7.13 -1.21
N PHE A 77 0.63 7.10 -2.50
CA PHE A 77 -0.25 6.58 -3.53
C PHE A 77 -0.58 5.07 -3.37
N PRO A 78 0.39 4.18 -3.11
CA PRO A 78 0.11 2.75 -2.93
C PRO A 78 -0.70 2.47 -1.65
N VAL A 79 -0.52 3.26 -0.60
CA VAL A 79 -1.28 3.14 0.66
C VAL A 79 -2.75 3.52 0.44
N LEU A 80 -2.99 4.61 -0.28
CA LEU A 80 -4.34 5.08 -0.59
C LEU A 80 -5.13 4.01 -1.38
N ILE A 81 -4.52 3.49 -2.45
CA ILE A 81 -5.14 2.46 -3.31
C ILE A 81 -5.24 1.11 -2.59
N GLY A 82 -4.24 0.76 -1.79
CA GLY A 82 -4.27 -0.44 -0.95
C GLY A 82 -5.40 -0.42 0.08
N SER A 83 -5.66 0.73 0.71
CA SER A 83 -6.74 0.88 1.69
C SER A 83 -8.13 0.75 1.07
N ALA A 84 -8.34 1.36 -0.11
CA ALA A 84 -9.60 1.24 -0.86
C ALA A 84 -9.87 -0.21 -1.27
N TYR A 85 -8.84 -0.92 -1.73
CA TYR A 85 -8.95 -2.33 -2.12
C TYR A 85 -9.18 -3.27 -0.92
N ALA A 86 -8.49 -3.03 0.21
CA ALA A 86 -8.64 -3.84 1.42
C ALA A 86 -10.07 -3.74 2.00
N GLY A 87 -10.66 -2.54 2.01
CA GLY A 87 -12.06 -2.36 2.43
C GLY A 87 -13.02 -3.23 1.62
N VAL A 88 -12.80 -3.33 0.30
CA VAL A 88 -13.65 -4.13 -0.60
C VAL A 88 -13.50 -5.63 -0.34
N ILE A 89 -12.26 -6.10 -0.16
CA ILE A 89 -11.97 -7.52 0.13
C ILE A 89 -12.60 -7.92 1.46
N ILE A 90 -12.40 -7.15 2.53
CA ILE A 90 -12.93 -7.48 3.87
C ILE A 90 -14.46 -7.57 3.84
N LEU A 91 -15.12 -6.65 3.13
CA LEU A 91 -16.59 -6.64 3.04
C LEU A 91 -17.17 -7.76 2.16
N LEU A 92 -16.39 -8.31 1.21
CA LEU A 92 -16.90 -9.23 0.18
C LEU A 92 -16.21 -10.62 0.16
N SER A 93 -15.21 -10.88 1.02
CA SER A 93 -14.29 -12.03 0.96
C SER A 93 -14.98 -13.41 0.99
N ASN A 94 -16.04 -13.58 1.80
CA ASN A 94 -16.62 -14.91 2.05
C ASN A 94 -17.49 -15.43 0.90
N TRP A 95 -17.75 -14.62 -0.13
CA TRP A 95 -18.74 -14.91 -1.18
C TRP A 95 -18.12 -15.14 -2.57
N HIS A 96 -16.80 -15.16 -2.67
CA HIS A 96 -16.13 -15.23 -3.97
C HIS A 96 -15.58 -16.62 -4.32
N SER A 97 -15.69 -16.97 -5.60
CA SER A 97 -15.07 -18.15 -6.22
C SER A 97 -13.57 -18.26 -5.89
N THR A 98 -13.10 -19.49 -5.66
CA THR A 98 -11.69 -19.83 -5.39
C THR A 98 -10.72 -19.19 -6.39
N LYS A 99 -11.10 -19.09 -7.67
CA LYS A 99 -10.27 -18.47 -8.73
C LYS A 99 -9.99 -16.99 -8.47
N PHE A 100 -10.99 -16.24 -8.01
CA PHE A 100 -10.81 -14.83 -7.67
C PHE A 100 -9.98 -14.66 -6.41
N GLN A 101 -10.19 -15.52 -5.40
CA GLN A 101 -9.39 -15.48 -4.18
C GLN A 101 -7.90 -15.74 -4.47
N VAL A 102 -7.59 -16.67 -5.38
CA VAL A 102 -6.21 -16.91 -5.81
C VAL A 102 -5.63 -15.68 -6.52
N ARG A 103 -6.37 -15.10 -7.46
CA ARG A 103 -5.93 -13.88 -8.19
C ARG A 103 -5.72 -12.70 -7.25
N SER A 104 -6.67 -12.45 -6.34
CA SER A 104 -6.56 -11.35 -5.38
C SER A 104 -5.37 -11.53 -4.46
N LYS A 105 -5.18 -12.72 -3.88
CA LYS A 105 -4.02 -13.03 -3.03
C LYS A 105 -2.70 -12.85 -3.76
N LEU A 106 -2.60 -13.33 -5.01
CA LEU A 106 -1.40 -13.16 -5.83
C LEU A 106 -1.07 -11.68 -6.04
N THR A 107 -2.07 -10.86 -6.37
CA THR A 107 -1.86 -9.41 -6.57
C THR A 107 -1.48 -8.69 -5.29
N VAL A 108 -2.03 -9.09 -4.14
CA VAL A 108 -1.68 -8.53 -2.83
C VAL A 108 -0.24 -8.91 -2.43
N VAL A 109 0.16 -10.15 -2.67
CA VAL A 109 1.54 -10.59 -2.40
C VAL A 109 2.54 -9.80 -3.25
N ALA A 110 2.24 -9.57 -4.53
CA ALA A 110 3.08 -8.75 -5.41
C ALA A 110 3.17 -7.28 -4.95
N ALA A 111 2.05 -6.71 -4.47
CA ALA A 111 2.02 -5.37 -3.89
C ALA A 111 2.88 -5.27 -2.63
N ILE A 112 2.76 -6.24 -1.71
CA ILE A 112 3.54 -6.30 -0.47
C ILE A 112 5.03 -6.47 -0.76
N SER A 113 5.40 -7.35 -1.68
CA SER A 113 6.81 -7.56 -2.02
C SER A 113 7.45 -6.31 -2.62
N TYR A 114 6.72 -5.57 -3.46
CA TYR A 114 7.18 -4.27 -3.95
C TYR A 114 7.28 -3.24 -2.82
N TRP A 115 6.32 -3.21 -1.90
CA TRP A 115 6.37 -2.29 -0.74
C TRP A 115 7.56 -2.56 0.17
N LEU A 116 7.91 -3.82 0.38
CA LEU A 116 9.11 -4.24 1.10
C LEU A 116 10.37 -3.76 0.39
N TRP A 117 10.45 -3.97 -0.92
CA TRP A 117 11.56 -3.47 -1.74
C TRP A 117 11.69 -1.94 -1.66
N PHE A 118 10.56 -1.22 -1.78
CA PHE A 118 10.52 0.24 -1.67
C PHE A 118 11.07 0.74 -0.33
N SER A 119 10.65 0.10 0.76
CA SER A 119 11.04 0.45 2.13
C SER A 119 12.53 0.19 2.40
N TRP A 120 13.10 -0.87 1.83
CA TRP A 120 14.50 -1.23 2.03
C TRP A 120 15.44 -0.46 1.11
N SER A 121 15.24 -0.57 -0.19
CA SER A 121 16.20 -0.13 -1.21
C SER A 121 15.61 0.86 -2.22
N GLY A 122 14.28 0.88 -2.42
CA GLY A 122 13.65 1.75 -3.42
C GLY A 122 13.85 3.23 -3.12
N LEU A 123 13.79 3.65 -1.85
CA LEU A 123 14.04 5.04 -1.43
C LEU A 123 15.46 5.54 -1.74
N ASP A 124 16.44 4.64 -1.88
CA ASP A 124 17.83 5.01 -2.23
C ASP A 124 18.05 5.06 -3.75
N VAL A 125 17.20 4.38 -4.53
CA VAL A 125 17.29 4.28 -6.00
C VAL A 125 16.46 5.37 -6.69
N LEU A 126 15.37 5.79 -6.05
CA LEU A 126 14.45 6.79 -6.59
C LEU A 126 14.98 8.22 -6.35
N PRO A 127 14.79 9.14 -7.31
CA PRO A 127 15.23 10.52 -7.16
C PRO A 127 14.51 11.20 -5.99
N SER A 128 15.29 11.88 -5.14
CA SER A 128 14.76 12.72 -4.06
C SER A 128 14.20 14.03 -4.62
N SER A 129 13.45 14.77 -3.82
CA SER A 129 12.83 16.01 -4.30
C SER A 129 13.82 17.15 -4.53
N GLY A 130 15.07 17.01 -4.07
CA GLY A 130 16.09 18.06 -4.06
C GLY A 130 16.00 19.02 -2.86
N CYS A 131 15.06 18.77 -1.94
CA CYS A 131 14.89 19.51 -0.70
C CYS A 131 15.62 18.86 0.48
N ALA A 132 15.95 19.67 1.49
CA ALA A 132 16.64 19.19 2.69
C ALA A 132 15.85 18.11 3.45
N GLN A 133 14.51 18.12 3.35
CA GLN A 133 13.60 17.20 4.03
C GLN A 133 12.39 16.89 3.14
N ASP A 134 12.20 15.60 2.86
CA ASP A 134 11.09 15.08 2.06
C ASP A 134 10.00 14.59 2.99
N TYR A 135 8.90 15.33 3.05
CA TYR A 135 7.79 15.05 3.95
C TYR A 135 6.66 14.33 3.24
N VAL A 136 6.13 13.29 3.90
CA VAL A 136 4.95 12.56 3.48
C VAL A 136 3.86 12.73 4.55
N PHE A 137 2.65 13.04 4.10
CA PHE A 137 1.47 13.16 4.96
C PHE A 137 0.74 11.82 5.00
N VAL A 138 0.88 11.10 6.12
CA VAL A 138 0.08 9.89 6.39
C VAL A 138 -1.07 10.24 7.34
N PHE A 139 -0.77 10.85 8.50
CA PHE A 139 -1.73 11.47 9.44
C PHE A 139 -1.16 12.72 10.16
N ALA A 140 0.13 12.96 9.99
CA ALA A 140 0.86 14.15 10.40
C ALA A 140 1.99 14.37 9.37
N LYS A 141 2.67 15.51 9.41
CA LYS A 141 3.86 15.77 8.60
C LYS A 141 4.99 14.84 9.06
N VAL A 142 5.25 13.76 8.33
CA VAL A 142 6.27 12.76 8.69
C VAL A 142 7.43 12.84 7.69
N ASP A 143 8.66 12.87 8.20
CA ASP A 143 9.87 12.82 7.38
C ASP A 143 10.05 11.41 6.80
N LEU A 144 10.06 11.30 5.47
CA LEU A 144 10.12 10.04 4.73
C LEU A 144 11.48 9.34 4.90
N TYR A 145 12.56 10.11 5.00
CA TYR A 145 13.92 9.59 5.16
C TYR A 145 14.34 9.44 6.62
N GLY A 146 13.55 10.01 7.54
CA GLY A 146 13.78 9.97 8.98
C GLY A 146 13.28 8.69 9.67
N TRP A 147 12.64 8.86 10.82
CA TRP A 147 12.23 7.75 11.70
C TRP A 147 11.25 6.77 11.04
N PHE A 148 10.46 7.21 10.07
CA PHE A 148 9.46 6.38 9.39
C PHE A 148 10.11 5.22 8.62
N ARG A 149 11.24 5.49 7.94
CA ARG A 149 12.06 4.47 7.27
C ARG A 149 12.62 3.46 8.27
N THR A 150 13.09 3.93 9.42
CA THR A 150 13.63 3.08 10.49
C THR A 150 12.54 2.22 11.12
N ALA A 151 11.35 2.78 11.37
CA ALA A 151 10.20 2.06 11.89
C ALA A 151 9.74 0.95 10.94
N MET A 152 9.66 1.22 9.63
CA MET A 152 9.35 0.19 8.64
C MET A 152 10.42 -0.90 8.60
N LYS A 153 11.72 -0.56 8.63
CA LYS A 153 12.78 -1.58 8.69
C LYS A 153 12.69 -2.44 9.95
N LEU A 154 12.35 -1.84 11.10
CA LEU A 154 12.22 -2.54 12.38
C LEU A 154 10.98 -3.45 12.43
N SER A 155 9.83 -3.01 11.90
CA SER A 155 8.63 -3.86 11.86
C SER A 155 8.85 -5.17 11.10
N TYR A 156 9.74 -5.17 10.10
CA TYR A 156 10.09 -6.38 9.34
C TYR A 156 11.22 -7.21 9.98
N ARG A 157 12.05 -6.63 10.87
CA ARG A 157 13.11 -7.36 11.59
C ARG A 157 12.57 -8.14 12.79
N GLN A 158 11.36 -7.84 13.26
CA GLN A 158 10.75 -8.42 14.46
C GLN A 158 10.10 -9.81 14.25
N THR A 159 10.56 -10.62 13.29
CA THR A 159 10.19 -12.04 13.26
C THR A 159 11.41 -12.96 13.19
N PRO A 160 12.24 -13.04 14.26
CA PRO A 160 12.94 -14.30 14.49
C PRO A 160 11.91 -15.34 14.91
N LEU A 161 11.57 -16.22 13.97
CA LEU A 161 10.92 -17.52 14.15
C LEU A 161 11.82 -18.46 14.98
N ASN A 162 12.32 -18.01 16.14
CA ASN A 162 13.22 -18.79 17.00
C ASN A 162 12.95 -18.46 18.46
N GLN A 163 11.75 -18.84 18.93
CA GLN A 163 11.57 -19.39 20.27
C GLN A 163 10.69 -20.64 20.11
N ILE A 164 11.14 -21.55 19.24
CA ILE A 164 10.75 -22.96 19.32
C ILE A 164 11.27 -23.41 20.68
N GLN A 165 10.33 -23.75 21.57
CA GLN A 165 10.52 -24.45 22.84
C GLN A 165 11.89 -25.11 22.96
N GLU A 166 12.78 -24.47 23.72
CA GLU A 166 13.91 -25.16 24.31
C GLU A 166 13.36 -25.88 25.55
N PRO A 167 13.29 -27.23 25.57
CA PRO A 167 12.94 -27.93 26.79
C PRO A 167 14.04 -27.61 27.82
N ARG A 168 13.63 -26.99 28.94
CA ARG A 168 14.47 -26.86 30.13
C ARG A 168 14.95 -28.27 30.52
N ASN A 169 16.18 -28.60 30.11
CA ASN A 169 16.94 -29.68 30.71
C ASN A 169 17.17 -29.32 32.17
N LEU A 170 16.31 -29.86 33.04
CA LEU A 170 16.61 -29.98 34.47
C LEU A 170 17.73 -31.01 34.60
N SER A 171 18.97 -30.52 34.71
CA SER A 171 20.10 -31.32 35.19
C SER A 171 20.67 -30.66 36.45
N GLY A 172 20.40 -31.30 37.59
CA GLY A 172 21.34 -31.49 38.69
C GLY A 172 21.63 -30.33 39.64
N SER A 173 21.14 -30.43 40.88
CA SER A 173 22.00 -30.61 42.09
C SER A 173 21.21 -30.31 43.36
N ASN A 174 20.78 -31.36 44.06
CA ASN A 174 21.08 -31.66 45.48
C ASN A 174 20.23 -32.85 45.94
#